data_AF-A0A2U2SGI0-F1
#
_entry.id   AF-A0A2U2SGI0-F1
#
_cell.length_a   1.000
_cell.length_b   1.000
_cell.length_c   1.000
_cell.angle_alpha   90.00
_cell.angle_beta   90.00
_cell.angle_gamma   90.00
#
_symmetry.space_group_name_H-M   'P 1'
#
loop_
_entity.id
_entity.type
_entity.pdbx_description
1 polymer ?
#
loop_
_entity_poly.entity_id
_entity_poly.type
_entity_poly.pdbx_seq_one_letter_code
_entity_poly.pdbx_strand_id
1 'polypeptide(L)'
;MIMISSGKRLPVRIESRHCCKSCGRSLVQIMTDKDKVILALSRNELSYNGAIRTNSIRMIPSNLFEDLSPYLMLLRRIIRRKLPKPTILLEAKEGSRSPSPLTFVMIVSPEFDQRIPNAAVMARLGWCHGFQEMGFSYRIVSIFDLAKTLPTLQRPICWLSEADYRYLTRRNLTILKQYRHFVWINAWFRSEEKFYQEHNLPNLASLHWVRKRVLSSEPSFVFTISPYQGIEFYEQWEKQGVKLLSLPLAWDSLVYPENPPYVPEFEMIRIAFVGGYWKYKAKQLDRYLAPYSNILTVYGYSRWPYGQYGGLLPISREGSLYRQARVSPVINEPHVEVMGIDQNERVFKVLGSGGFAVTDAVPGYREWFSDEELLVPKNEKEFHEIIRVAFEDLDFNLRYRKAGQRAVKERHLYQHRAAQVLRTLNLAQVEEMP
;
A
#
# COMPACT_ATOMS: atom_id res chain seq x y z
N MET A 1 22.83 -17.96 -31.85
CA MET A 1 24.11 -17.35 -31.40
C MET A 1 24.15 -15.90 -31.82
N ILE A 2 24.70 -15.01 -30.98
CA ILE A 2 24.97 -13.61 -31.37
C ILE A 2 26.43 -13.51 -31.81
N MET A 3 26.66 -12.86 -32.94
CA MET A 3 27.99 -12.44 -33.36
C MET A 3 28.17 -10.99 -32.92
N ILE A 4 29.08 -10.73 -31.98
CA ILE A 4 29.43 -9.37 -31.57
C ILE A 4 30.52 -8.82 -32.51
N SER A 5 30.69 -7.49 -32.56
CA SER A 5 31.61 -6.80 -33.49
C SER A 5 33.05 -7.29 -33.44
N SER A 6 33.46 -7.96 -32.36
CA SER A 6 34.77 -8.59 -32.20
C SER A 6 34.90 -9.98 -32.86
N GLY A 7 33.93 -10.42 -33.67
CA GLY A 7 33.91 -11.74 -34.33
C GLY A 7 33.64 -12.94 -33.42
N LYS A 8 33.54 -12.73 -32.10
CA LYS A 8 33.23 -13.79 -31.13
C LYS A 8 31.75 -14.16 -31.20
N ARG A 9 31.47 -15.47 -31.20
CA ARG A 9 30.12 -16.03 -31.12
C ARG A 9 29.79 -16.31 -29.66
N LEU A 10 28.67 -15.79 -29.18
CA LEU A 10 28.17 -16.10 -27.83
C LEU A 10 26.93 -17.00 -27.93
N PRO A 11 26.88 -18.10 -27.16
CA PRO A 11 25.64 -18.82 -26.93
C PRO A 11 24.67 -17.89 -26.19
N VAL A 12 23.41 -17.89 -26.63
CA VAL A 12 22.37 -17.08 -26.01
C VAL A 12 21.05 -17.81 -26.06
N ARG A 13 20.21 -17.58 -25.04
CA ARG A 13 18.84 -18.07 -25.00
C ARG A 13 17.88 -16.90 -25.20
N ILE A 14 16.98 -17.01 -26.18
CA ILE A 14 15.90 -16.04 -26.38
C ILE A 14 14.79 -16.38 -25.40
N GLU A 15 14.45 -15.47 -24.49
CA GLU A 15 13.35 -15.68 -23.54
C GLU A 15 12.01 -15.19 -24.09
N SER A 16 12.01 -14.04 -24.75
CA SER A 16 10.78 -13.45 -25.27
C SER A 16 11.03 -12.62 -26.53
N ARG A 17 10.03 -12.60 -27.42
CA ARG A 17 10.05 -11.83 -28.67
C ARG A 17 8.78 -10.99 -28.77
N HIS A 18 8.95 -9.69 -28.97
CA HIS A 18 7.84 -8.74 -29.08
C HIS A 18 7.94 -8.01 -30.41
N CYS A 19 6.99 -8.24 -31.32
CA CYS A 19 6.95 -7.60 -32.63
C CYS A 19 6.02 -6.37 -32.61
N CYS A 20 6.54 -5.21 -32.99
CA CYS A 20 5.75 -3.99 -33.14
C CYS A 20 5.09 -3.98 -34.53
N LYS A 21 3.78 -4.25 -34.59
CA LYS A 21 3.01 -4.29 -35.86
C LYS A 21 3.04 -2.99 -36.66
N SER A 22 3.25 -1.83 -36.02
CA SER A 22 3.23 -0.53 -36.70
C SER A 22 4.56 -0.12 -37.33
N CYS A 23 5.69 -0.69 -36.91
CA CYS A 23 7.00 -0.31 -37.45
C CYS A 23 7.87 -1.50 -37.89
N GLY A 24 7.35 -2.72 -37.84
CA GLY A 24 8.04 -3.95 -38.23
C GLY A 24 9.23 -4.34 -37.34
N ARG A 25 9.50 -3.60 -36.26
CA ARG A 25 10.65 -3.87 -35.38
C ARG A 25 10.33 -4.96 -34.37
N SER A 26 11.26 -5.88 -34.20
CA SER A 26 11.22 -6.89 -33.14
C SER A 26 12.14 -6.48 -32.00
N LEU A 27 11.60 -6.46 -30.78
CA LEU A 27 12.39 -6.43 -29.55
C LEU A 27 12.59 -7.88 -29.09
N VAL A 28 13.84 -8.27 -28.86
CA VAL A 28 14.19 -9.60 -28.39
C VAL A 28 14.88 -9.48 -27.04
N GLN A 29 14.35 -10.17 -26.04
CA GLN A 29 14.99 -10.35 -24.75
C GLN A 29 15.89 -11.57 -24.82
N ILE A 30 17.18 -11.36 -24.56
CA ILE A 30 18.21 -12.38 -24.71
C ILE A 30 18.94 -12.53 -23.38
N MET A 31 18.92 -13.74 -22.81
CA MET A 31 19.76 -14.10 -21.67
C MET A 31 21.08 -14.68 -22.15
N THR A 32 22.15 -14.27 -21.47
CA THR A 32 23.50 -14.85 -21.59
C THR A 32 23.79 -15.72 -20.38
N ASP A 33 24.79 -16.61 -20.49
CA ASP A 33 25.23 -17.52 -19.42
C ASP A 33 25.76 -16.82 -18.14
N LYS A 34 25.76 -15.48 -18.11
CA LYS A 34 26.12 -14.64 -16.95
C LYS A 34 24.93 -13.87 -16.39
N ASP A 35 23.70 -14.32 -16.61
CA ASP A 35 22.44 -13.68 -16.19
C ASP A 35 22.27 -12.22 -16.67
N LYS A 36 23.00 -11.82 -17.72
CA LYS A 36 22.82 -10.49 -18.32
C LYS A 36 21.69 -10.53 -19.34
N VAL A 37 20.71 -9.65 -19.16
CA VAL A 37 19.62 -9.42 -20.10
C VAL A 37 20.06 -8.41 -21.16
N ILE A 38 20.07 -8.83 -22.43
CA ILE A 38 20.34 -7.97 -23.58
C ILE A 38 19.02 -7.72 -24.32
N LEU A 39 18.68 -6.44 -24.51
CA LEU A 39 17.57 -6.03 -25.37
C LEU A 39 18.11 -5.67 -26.76
N ALA A 40 17.77 -6.48 -27.76
CA ALA A 40 18.14 -6.22 -29.15
C ALA A 40 16.93 -5.72 -29.95
N LEU A 41 17.11 -4.63 -30.71
CA LEU A 41 16.15 -4.13 -31.68
C LEU A 41 16.57 -4.59 -33.09
N SER A 42 15.79 -5.49 -33.71
CA SER A 42 16.00 -5.88 -35.11
C SER A 42 15.02 -5.14 -36.03
N ARG A 43 15.52 -4.66 -37.18
CA ARG A 43 14.70 -4.11 -38.28
C ARG A 43 14.27 -5.16 -39.31
N ASN A 44 14.85 -6.37 -39.30
CA ASN A 44 14.58 -7.39 -40.30
C ASN A 44 13.96 -8.64 -39.68
N GLU A 45 13.13 -9.35 -40.47
CA GLU A 45 12.62 -10.67 -40.13
C GLU A 45 13.77 -11.65 -39.92
N LEU A 46 13.75 -12.34 -38.78
CA LEU A 46 14.69 -13.42 -38.48
C LEU A 46 14.32 -14.63 -39.33
N SER A 47 15.22 -15.06 -40.21
CA SER A 47 15.08 -16.34 -40.90
C SER A 47 15.28 -17.51 -39.93
N TYR A 48 14.64 -18.64 -40.24
CA TYR A 48 14.51 -19.83 -39.39
C TYR A 48 15.84 -20.49 -38.97
N ASN A 49 16.99 -20.02 -39.50
CA ASN A 49 18.33 -20.58 -39.25
C ASN A 49 19.20 -19.77 -38.25
N GLY A 50 18.60 -18.95 -37.38
CA GLY A 50 19.18 -18.66 -36.06
C GLY A 50 20.40 -17.72 -35.98
N ALA A 51 20.70 -16.94 -37.01
CA ALA A 51 21.74 -15.90 -36.98
C ALA A 51 21.13 -14.49 -36.97
N ILE A 52 21.25 -13.77 -35.85
CA ILE A 52 20.86 -12.36 -35.76
C ILE A 52 22.03 -11.50 -36.27
N ARG A 53 21.92 -10.92 -37.47
CA ARG A 53 22.81 -9.84 -37.92
C ARG A 53 22.19 -8.50 -37.54
N THR A 54 22.72 -7.85 -36.50
CA THR A 54 22.33 -6.47 -36.17
C THR A 54 23.55 -5.56 -36.27
N ASN A 55 23.42 -4.43 -36.96
CA ASN A 55 24.49 -3.43 -37.07
C ASN A 55 24.64 -2.56 -35.79
N SER A 56 23.87 -2.82 -34.74
CA SER A 56 24.02 -2.13 -33.44
C SER A 56 23.41 -2.95 -32.30
N ILE A 57 24.27 -3.58 -31.50
CA ILE A 57 23.90 -4.12 -30.18
C ILE A 57 24.39 -3.10 -29.16
N ARG A 58 23.47 -2.39 -28.49
CA ARG A 58 23.81 -1.61 -27.31
C ARG A 58 23.62 -2.50 -26.08
N MET A 59 24.71 -2.81 -25.39
CA MET A 59 24.63 -3.45 -24.08
C MET A 59 24.19 -2.41 -23.06
N ILE A 60 23.12 -2.69 -22.33
CA ILE A 60 22.68 -1.86 -21.21
C ILE A 60 23.03 -2.63 -19.93
N PRO A 61 23.84 -2.07 -19.02
CA PRO A 61 24.19 -2.75 -17.78
C PRO A 61 22.94 -2.89 -16.86
N SER A 62 22.90 -3.94 -16.05
CA SER A 62 21.73 -4.33 -15.26
C SER A 62 21.32 -3.31 -14.20
N ASN A 63 22.23 -2.46 -13.75
CA ASN A 63 21.94 -1.34 -12.86
C ASN A 63 21.20 -0.18 -13.54
N LEU A 64 21.17 -0.12 -14.88
CA LEU A 64 20.35 0.84 -15.63
C LEU A 64 18.89 0.39 -15.79
N PHE A 65 18.54 -0.86 -15.44
CA PHE A 65 17.18 -1.38 -15.63
C PHE A 65 16.16 -0.72 -14.70
N GLU A 66 16.56 -0.31 -13.49
CA GLU A 66 15.69 0.46 -12.58
C GLU A 66 15.42 1.87 -13.13
N ASP A 67 16.34 2.41 -13.95
CA ASP A 67 16.27 3.74 -14.56
C ASP A 67 15.58 3.75 -15.95
N LEU A 68 15.18 2.57 -16.47
CA LEU A 68 14.45 2.44 -17.74
C LEU A 68 12.93 2.60 -17.60
N SER A 69 12.40 2.80 -16.39
CA SER A 69 10.96 3.07 -16.16
C SER A 69 10.38 4.19 -17.05
N PRO A 70 11.06 5.33 -17.26
CA PRO A 70 10.60 6.38 -18.18
C PRO A 70 10.59 5.94 -19.65
N TYR A 71 11.55 5.10 -20.06
CA TYR A 71 11.64 4.59 -21.44
C TYR A 71 10.63 3.48 -21.72
N LEU A 72 10.32 2.63 -20.73
CA LEU A 72 9.22 1.67 -20.79
C LEU A 72 7.88 2.39 -20.83
N MET A 73 7.73 3.52 -20.13
CA MET A 73 6.57 4.41 -20.28
C MET A 73 6.49 5.01 -21.68
N LEU A 74 7.61 5.43 -22.28
CA LEU A 74 7.64 5.95 -23.65
C LEU A 74 7.29 4.86 -24.68
N LEU A 75 7.79 3.63 -24.49
CA LEU A 75 7.43 2.46 -25.30
C LEU A 75 5.96 2.04 -25.11
N ARG A 76 5.42 2.10 -23.88
CA ARG A 76 3.98 1.96 -23.60
C ARG A 76 3.15 3.12 -24.19
N ARG A 77 3.75 4.28 -24.43
CA ARG A 77 3.11 5.43 -25.11
C ARG A 77 3.08 5.23 -26.63
N ILE A 78 4.11 4.60 -27.19
CA ILE A 78 4.20 4.22 -28.61
C ILE A 78 3.28 3.03 -28.91
N ILE A 79 3.24 2.03 -28.03
CA ILE A 79 2.28 0.94 -28.08
C ILE A 79 1.03 1.43 -27.34
N ARG A 80 0.14 2.18 -28.01
CA ARG A 80 -1.16 2.71 -27.50
C ARG A 80 -2.09 1.62 -26.94
N ARG A 81 -1.69 0.84 -25.95
CA ARG A 81 -2.59 0.00 -25.17
C ARG A 81 -3.39 0.95 -24.30
N LYS A 82 -4.71 0.94 -24.48
CA LYS A 82 -5.63 1.56 -23.52
C LYS A 82 -5.19 1.11 -22.13
N LEU A 83 -5.00 2.06 -21.22
CA LEU A 83 -4.72 1.72 -19.82
C LEU A 83 -5.83 0.78 -19.34
N PRO A 84 -5.50 -0.28 -18.59
CA PRO A 84 -6.52 -1.16 -18.04
C PRO A 84 -7.45 -0.33 -17.15
N LYS A 85 -8.73 -0.70 -17.11
CA LYS A 85 -9.65 -0.14 -16.12
C LYS A 85 -9.31 -0.74 -14.76
N PRO A 86 -9.48 0.01 -13.66
CA PRO A 86 -9.42 -0.57 -12.32
C PRO A 86 -10.40 -1.74 -12.19
N THR A 87 -10.02 -2.74 -11.40
CA THR A 87 -10.92 -3.85 -11.08
C THR A 87 -11.71 -3.50 -9.83
N ILE A 88 -12.98 -3.14 -10.04
CA ILE A 88 -13.94 -2.80 -8.99
C ILE A 88 -15.04 -3.87 -9.01
N LEU A 89 -15.17 -4.63 -7.92
CA LEU A 89 -16.18 -5.68 -7.82
C LEU A 89 -17.57 -5.07 -7.73
N LEU A 90 -18.56 -5.67 -8.41
CA LEU A 90 -19.92 -5.11 -8.56
C LEU A 90 -20.60 -4.87 -7.21
N GLU A 91 -20.44 -5.79 -6.27
CA GLU A 91 -21.02 -5.74 -4.93
C GLU A 91 -20.46 -4.59 -4.08
N ALA A 92 -19.24 -4.14 -4.38
CA ALA A 92 -18.59 -3.07 -3.66
C ALA A 92 -18.73 -1.70 -4.33
N LYS A 93 -19.42 -1.60 -5.48
CA LYS A 93 -19.54 -0.32 -6.19
C LYS A 93 -20.34 0.71 -5.42
N GLU A 94 -21.31 0.26 -4.62
CA GLU A 94 -22.34 1.09 -4.01
C GLU A 94 -22.70 0.57 -2.60
N GLY A 95 -22.41 1.35 -1.56
CA GLY A 95 -22.93 1.10 -0.21
C GLY A 95 -24.15 1.96 0.10
N SER A 96 -25.14 1.37 0.79
CA SER A 96 -26.45 1.94 1.16
C SER A 96 -27.34 2.41 -0.01
N ARG A 97 -28.58 1.89 -0.07
CA ARG A 97 -29.65 2.32 -1.01
C ARG A 97 -30.57 3.38 -0.43
N SER A 98 -30.43 3.70 0.86
CA SER A 98 -31.22 4.75 1.48
C SER A 98 -30.80 6.10 0.93
N PRO A 99 -31.74 7.04 0.71
CA PRO A 99 -31.40 8.39 0.28
C PRO A 99 -30.49 9.03 1.34
N SER A 100 -29.23 9.21 0.97
CA SER A 100 -28.23 9.87 1.81
C SER A 100 -28.05 11.31 1.34
N PRO A 101 -27.97 12.31 2.24
CA PRO A 101 -27.74 13.71 1.87
C PRO A 101 -26.37 13.94 1.20
N LEU A 102 -25.49 12.94 1.30
CA LEU A 102 -24.10 13.00 0.90
C LEU A 102 -23.65 11.66 0.32
N THR A 103 -22.72 11.68 -0.63
CA THR A 103 -22.07 10.47 -1.13
C THR A 103 -20.57 10.55 -0.94
N PHE A 104 -19.98 9.58 -0.24
CA PHE A 104 -18.53 9.41 -0.22
C PHE A 104 -18.06 8.80 -1.54
N VAL A 105 -17.07 9.38 -2.19
CA VAL A 105 -16.58 8.93 -3.51
C VAL A 105 -15.12 8.57 -3.43
N MET A 106 -14.83 7.28 -3.45
CA MET A 106 -13.48 6.75 -3.53
C MET A 106 -13.03 6.67 -4.98
N ILE A 107 -12.11 7.55 -5.37
CA ILE A 107 -11.57 7.60 -6.73
C ILE A 107 -10.36 6.66 -6.83
N VAL A 108 -10.34 5.82 -7.87
CA VAL A 108 -9.31 4.79 -8.05
C VAL A 108 -8.68 4.81 -9.44
N SER A 109 -7.35 4.64 -9.48
CA SER A 109 -6.56 4.53 -10.71
C SER A 109 -6.54 3.11 -11.30
N PRO A 110 -6.05 2.91 -12.54
CA PRO A 110 -5.87 1.61 -13.17
C PRO A 110 -5.17 0.52 -12.34
N GLU A 111 -4.36 0.92 -11.36
CA GLU A 111 -3.58 0.01 -10.52
C GLU A 111 -4.40 -0.55 -9.36
N PHE A 112 -5.60 0.00 -9.10
CA PHE A 112 -6.50 -0.53 -8.10
C PHE A 112 -7.14 -1.84 -8.59
N ASP A 113 -6.86 -2.91 -7.86
CA ASP A 113 -7.45 -4.23 -8.07
C ASP A 113 -7.98 -4.78 -6.76
N GLN A 114 -9.30 -4.73 -6.60
CA GLN A 114 -9.97 -5.20 -5.38
C GLN A 114 -9.76 -6.70 -5.10
N ARG A 115 -9.33 -7.49 -6.10
CA ARG A 115 -9.02 -8.92 -5.91
C ARG A 115 -7.69 -9.15 -5.21
N ILE A 116 -6.87 -8.11 -5.08
CA ILE A 116 -5.55 -8.15 -4.45
C ILE A 116 -5.64 -7.32 -3.15
N PRO A 117 -5.92 -7.95 -2.00
CA PRO A 117 -6.15 -7.25 -0.73
C PRO A 117 -4.85 -6.79 -0.08
N ASN A 118 -4.15 -5.87 -0.76
CA ASN A 118 -2.99 -5.19 -0.22
C ASN A 118 -3.41 -4.03 0.69
N ALA A 119 -2.45 -3.46 1.42
CA ALA A 119 -2.71 -2.37 2.37
C ALA A 119 -3.42 -1.17 1.72
N ALA A 120 -3.04 -0.80 0.49
CA ALA A 120 -3.68 0.29 -0.21
C ALA A 120 -5.16 -0.01 -0.46
N VAL A 121 -5.49 -1.19 -1.00
CA VAL A 121 -6.88 -1.62 -1.26
C VAL A 121 -7.70 -1.70 0.03
N MET A 122 -7.16 -2.34 1.07
CA MET A 122 -7.88 -2.52 2.33
C MET A 122 -8.19 -1.20 3.02
N ALA A 123 -7.22 -0.29 3.08
CA ALA A 123 -7.44 1.03 3.65
C ALA A 123 -8.51 1.82 2.89
N ARG A 124 -8.51 1.71 1.55
CA ARG A 124 -9.52 2.36 0.70
C ARG A 124 -10.93 1.86 1.00
N LEU A 125 -11.09 0.54 1.13
CA LEU A 125 -12.37 -0.07 1.46
C LEU A 125 -12.82 0.27 2.90
N GLY A 126 -11.87 0.31 3.85
CA GLY A 126 -12.13 0.76 5.20
C GLY A 126 -12.77 2.15 5.26
N TRP A 127 -12.26 3.11 4.47
CA TRP A 127 -12.91 4.42 4.33
C TRP A 127 -14.35 4.32 3.82
N CYS A 128 -14.61 3.51 2.80
CA CYS A 128 -15.96 3.30 2.29
C CYS A 128 -16.91 2.76 3.37
N HIS A 129 -16.46 1.74 4.10
CA HIS A 129 -17.21 1.14 5.19
C HIS A 129 -17.43 2.13 6.35
N GLY A 130 -16.43 2.92 6.71
CA GLY A 130 -16.57 3.94 7.76
C GLY A 130 -17.63 4.99 7.44
N PHE A 131 -17.72 5.45 6.18
CA PHE A 131 -18.82 6.33 5.76
C PHE A 131 -20.17 5.61 5.74
N GLN A 132 -20.20 4.33 5.34
CA GLN A 132 -21.42 3.51 5.39
C GLN A 132 -21.94 3.30 6.80
N GLU A 133 -21.07 3.02 7.77
CA GLU A 133 -21.42 2.84 9.19
C GLU A 133 -22.02 4.14 9.78
N MET A 134 -21.61 5.30 9.26
CA MET A 134 -22.22 6.60 9.58
C MET A 134 -23.52 6.90 8.81
N GLY A 135 -24.07 5.94 8.06
CA GLY A 135 -25.31 6.10 7.29
C GLY A 135 -25.16 6.76 5.93
N PHE A 136 -23.93 7.10 5.49
CA PHE A 136 -23.71 7.70 4.18
C PHE A 136 -23.55 6.66 3.08
N SER A 137 -24.12 6.94 1.91
CA SER A 137 -23.80 6.15 0.72
C SER A 137 -22.35 6.37 0.30
N TYR A 138 -21.72 5.33 -0.25
CA TYR A 138 -20.42 5.48 -0.93
C TYR A 138 -20.45 4.96 -2.36
N ARG A 139 -19.49 5.43 -3.17
CA ARG A 139 -19.25 5.00 -4.55
C ARG A 139 -17.76 4.85 -4.82
N ILE A 140 -17.36 3.72 -5.42
CA ILE A 140 -16.00 3.55 -5.96
C ILE A 140 -16.01 3.94 -7.44
N VAL A 141 -15.26 4.99 -7.79
CA VAL A 141 -15.28 5.59 -9.13
C VAL A 141 -13.90 5.51 -9.78
N SER A 142 -13.86 4.93 -10.98
CA SER A 142 -12.68 4.97 -11.83
C SER A 142 -12.36 6.41 -12.22
N ILE A 143 -11.08 6.79 -12.15
CA ILE A 143 -10.60 8.11 -12.61
C ILE A 143 -11.00 8.46 -14.05
N PHE A 144 -11.34 7.48 -14.89
CA PHE A 144 -11.72 7.70 -16.29
C PHE A 144 -13.20 8.07 -16.43
N ASP A 145 -13.99 7.89 -15.37
CA ASP A 145 -15.44 8.05 -15.37
C ASP A 145 -15.88 9.27 -14.53
N LEU A 146 -14.94 10.08 -14.02
CA LEU A 146 -15.22 11.25 -13.16
C LEU A 146 -16.19 12.24 -13.79
N ALA A 147 -15.95 12.61 -15.06
CA ALA A 147 -16.76 13.57 -15.80
C ALA A 147 -18.22 13.13 -15.98
N LYS A 148 -18.44 11.82 -16.03
CA LYS A 148 -19.75 11.22 -16.20
C LYS A 148 -20.45 11.03 -14.86
N THR A 149 -19.70 10.64 -13.84
CA THR A 149 -20.26 10.11 -12.59
C THR A 149 -20.44 11.18 -11.53
N LEU A 150 -19.46 12.06 -11.29
CA LEU A 150 -19.56 13.04 -10.20
C LEU A 150 -20.77 13.98 -10.31
N PRO A 151 -21.17 14.47 -11.50
CA PRO A 151 -22.36 15.32 -11.64
C PRO A 151 -23.68 14.62 -11.30
N THR A 152 -23.73 13.29 -11.27
CA THR A 152 -24.94 12.52 -10.98
C THR A 152 -25.07 12.17 -9.50
N LEU A 153 -24.09 12.50 -8.67
CA LEU A 153 -24.06 12.15 -7.26
C LEU A 153 -24.52 13.31 -6.39
N GLN A 154 -25.20 12.99 -5.30
CA GLN A 154 -25.66 13.97 -4.33
C GLN A 154 -24.50 14.43 -3.45
N ARG A 155 -24.10 15.70 -3.60
CA ARG A 155 -23.08 16.38 -2.77
C ARG A 155 -21.83 15.52 -2.52
N PRO A 156 -21.11 15.06 -3.57
CA PRO A 156 -20.03 14.10 -3.38
C PRO A 156 -18.86 14.69 -2.57
N ILE A 157 -18.31 13.90 -1.64
CA ILE A 157 -16.99 14.12 -1.04
C ILE A 157 -16.03 13.12 -1.67
N CYS A 158 -15.04 13.61 -2.41
CA CYS A 158 -14.12 12.75 -3.12
C CYS A 158 -12.85 12.47 -2.30
N TRP A 159 -12.35 11.25 -2.41
CA TRP A 159 -11.08 10.85 -1.83
C TRP A 159 -10.22 10.11 -2.85
N LEU A 160 -8.92 10.35 -2.83
CA LEU A 160 -7.93 9.69 -3.67
C LEU A 160 -6.54 9.70 -3.03
N SER A 161 -5.65 8.85 -3.51
CA SER A 161 -4.23 8.88 -3.16
C SER A 161 -3.47 9.76 -4.13
N GLU A 162 -2.36 10.36 -3.68
CA GLU A 162 -1.40 11.04 -4.52
C GLU A 162 -0.96 10.18 -5.72
N ALA A 163 -0.83 8.87 -5.55
CA ALA A 163 -0.47 7.96 -6.64
C ALA A 163 -1.45 8.01 -7.82
N ASP A 164 -2.74 8.29 -7.56
CA ASP A 164 -3.78 8.32 -8.59
C ASP A 164 -3.65 9.53 -9.54
N TYR A 165 -3.00 10.61 -9.09
CA TYR A 165 -2.77 11.83 -9.88
C TYR A 165 -1.90 11.61 -11.11
N ARG A 166 -1.17 10.49 -11.17
CA ARG A 166 -0.38 10.09 -12.34
C ARG A 166 -1.24 9.89 -13.59
N TYR A 167 -2.51 9.57 -13.40
CA TYR A 167 -3.43 9.22 -14.47
C TYR A 167 -4.51 10.26 -14.73
N LEU A 168 -4.64 11.28 -13.86
CA LEU A 168 -5.61 12.35 -14.07
C LEU A 168 -5.25 13.17 -15.31
N THR A 169 -6.25 13.42 -16.16
CA THR A 169 -6.14 14.36 -17.27
C THR A 169 -6.40 15.78 -16.80
N ARG A 170 -6.06 16.79 -17.61
CA ARG A 170 -6.43 18.18 -17.32
C ARG A 170 -7.94 18.34 -17.12
N ARG A 171 -8.75 17.66 -17.94
CA ARG A 171 -10.21 17.63 -17.80
C ARG A 171 -10.63 17.06 -16.44
N ASN A 172 -10.03 15.95 -16.02
CA ASN A 172 -10.34 15.35 -14.72
C ASN A 172 -10.00 16.29 -13.56
N LEU A 173 -8.86 16.98 -13.61
CA LEU A 173 -8.48 17.97 -12.59
C LEU A 173 -9.48 19.13 -12.53
N THR A 174 -9.91 19.65 -13.68
CA THR A 174 -10.94 20.70 -13.75
C THR A 174 -12.27 20.25 -13.12
N ILE A 175 -12.67 19.00 -13.34
CA ILE A 175 -13.89 18.45 -12.73
C ILE A 175 -13.69 18.25 -11.23
N LEU A 176 -12.59 17.63 -10.79
CA LEU A 176 -12.33 17.34 -9.39
C LEU A 176 -12.32 18.60 -8.52
N LYS A 177 -11.76 19.70 -9.04
CA LYS A 177 -11.73 21.01 -8.38
C LYS A 177 -13.12 21.59 -8.05
N GLN A 178 -14.19 21.12 -8.72
CA GLN A 178 -15.56 21.56 -8.45
C GLN A 178 -16.17 20.89 -7.21
N TYR A 179 -15.53 19.86 -6.66
CA TYR A 179 -16.05 19.06 -5.57
C TYR A 179 -15.10 19.09 -4.36
N ARG A 180 -15.67 18.99 -3.16
CA ARG A 180 -14.89 18.80 -1.93
C ARG A 180 -14.11 17.51 -2.06
N HIS A 181 -12.80 17.58 -1.90
CA HIS A 181 -11.97 16.39 -1.97
C HIS A 181 -10.75 16.52 -1.08
N PHE A 182 -10.22 15.36 -0.69
CA PHE A 182 -9.05 15.27 0.15
C PHE A 182 -8.14 14.15 -0.33
N VAL A 183 -6.85 14.27 -0.04
CA VAL A 183 -5.82 13.45 -0.69
C VAL A 183 -4.92 12.80 0.34
N TRP A 184 -4.76 11.48 0.25
CA TRP A 184 -3.69 10.77 0.95
C TRP A 184 -2.36 11.00 0.23
N ILE A 185 -1.44 11.69 0.89
CA ILE A 185 -0.16 12.14 0.33
C ILE A 185 1.04 11.35 0.88
N ASN A 186 2.13 11.34 0.12
CA ASN A 186 3.43 10.88 0.59
C ASN A 186 4.21 12.04 1.24
N ALA A 187 5.30 11.67 1.94
CA ALA A 187 6.25 12.62 2.50
C ALA A 187 6.75 13.62 1.43
N TRP A 188 6.92 14.86 1.86
CA TRP A 188 7.54 15.92 1.07
C TRP A 188 8.20 16.92 2.03
N PHE A 189 9.53 16.84 2.08
CA PHE A 189 10.38 17.65 2.95
C PHE A 189 11.63 18.12 2.20
N ARG A 190 12.33 19.10 2.76
CA ARG A 190 13.57 19.61 2.16
C ARG A 190 14.64 18.51 2.15
N SER A 191 15.34 18.37 1.03
CA SER A 191 16.45 17.41 0.87
C SER A 191 16.05 15.93 1.05
N GLU A 192 14.80 15.56 0.74
CA GLU A 192 14.31 14.18 0.86
C GLU A 192 15.17 13.14 0.13
N GLU A 193 15.67 13.45 -1.07
CA GLU A 193 16.52 12.53 -1.83
C GLU A 193 17.84 12.24 -1.12
N LYS A 194 18.47 13.29 -0.58
CA LYS A 194 19.69 13.16 0.22
C LYS A 194 19.42 12.35 1.48
N PHE A 195 18.30 12.61 2.16
CA PHE A 195 17.90 11.87 3.36
C PHE A 195 17.73 10.36 3.05
N TYR A 196 17.00 10.00 2.00
CA TYR A 196 16.83 8.58 1.64
C TYR A 196 18.17 7.90 1.32
N GLN A 197 19.09 8.62 0.65
CA GLN A 197 20.44 8.10 0.37
C GLN A 197 21.25 7.89 1.66
N GLU A 198 21.30 8.89 2.55
CA GLU A 198 22.06 8.82 3.82
C GLU A 198 21.56 7.69 4.73
N HIS A 199 20.26 7.40 4.71
CA HIS A 199 19.65 6.35 5.51
C HIS A 199 19.52 4.99 4.79
N ASN A 200 20.07 4.84 3.58
CA ASN A 200 19.95 3.62 2.77
C ASN A 200 18.50 3.13 2.58
N LEU A 201 17.59 4.09 2.40
CA LEU A 201 16.17 3.88 2.14
C LEU A 201 15.90 3.99 0.63
N PRO A 202 14.89 3.26 0.10
CA PRO A 202 14.43 3.48 -1.26
C PRO A 202 13.94 4.93 -1.39
N ASN A 203 14.09 5.50 -2.58
CA ASN A 203 13.53 6.82 -2.85
C ASN A 203 12.00 6.73 -2.89
N LEU A 204 11.35 7.16 -1.81
CA LEU A 204 9.89 7.20 -1.67
C LEU A 204 9.29 8.53 -2.15
N ALA A 205 10.10 9.45 -2.68
CA ALA A 205 9.65 10.75 -3.13
C ALA A 205 8.66 10.64 -4.29
N SER A 206 7.58 11.39 -4.19
CA SER A 206 6.66 11.57 -5.30
C SER A 206 7.28 12.44 -6.39
N LEU A 207 6.97 12.12 -7.65
CA LEU A 207 7.42 12.91 -8.79
C LEU A 207 6.91 14.36 -8.66
N HIS A 208 7.77 15.35 -8.90
CA HIS A 208 7.41 16.76 -8.74
C HIS A 208 6.12 17.17 -9.49
N TRP A 209 5.92 16.66 -10.71
CA TRP A 209 4.72 16.96 -11.49
C TRP A 209 3.43 16.35 -10.91
N VAL A 210 3.52 15.27 -10.14
CA VAL A 210 2.38 14.67 -9.42
C VAL A 210 1.97 15.61 -8.28
N ARG A 211 2.94 16.07 -7.47
CA ARG A 211 2.70 17.07 -6.41
C ARG A 211 2.06 18.35 -6.96
N LYS A 212 2.58 18.87 -8.08
CA LYS A 212 1.98 20.03 -8.77
C LYS A 212 0.53 19.78 -9.16
N ARG A 213 0.17 18.56 -9.57
CA ARG A 213 -1.22 18.22 -9.91
C ARG A 213 -2.12 18.15 -8.68
N VAL A 214 -1.63 17.60 -7.57
CA VAL A 214 -2.33 17.64 -6.27
C VAL A 214 -2.64 19.08 -5.90
N LEU A 215 -1.63 19.95 -5.87
CA LEU A 215 -1.83 21.38 -5.57
C LEU A 215 -2.82 22.03 -6.53
N SER A 216 -2.72 21.75 -7.84
CA SER A 216 -3.61 22.34 -8.86
C SER A 216 -5.06 21.83 -8.80
N SER A 217 -5.31 20.70 -8.14
CA SER A 217 -6.68 20.25 -7.91
C SER A 217 -7.38 21.02 -6.80
N GLU A 218 -6.63 21.76 -5.97
CA GLU A 218 -7.14 22.53 -4.83
C GLU A 218 -7.92 21.66 -3.83
N PRO A 219 -7.25 20.65 -3.23
CA PRO A 219 -7.89 19.81 -2.23
C PRO A 219 -8.29 20.63 -1.00
N SER A 220 -9.40 20.26 -0.38
CA SER A 220 -9.88 20.87 0.86
C SER A 220 -8.89 20.66 2.02
N PHE A 221 -8.19 19.52 2.01
CA PHE A 221 -7.00 19.25 2.83
C PHE A 221 -6.26 18.03 2.25
N VAL A 222 -5.02 17.84 2.68
CA VAL A 222 -4.24 16.62 2.47
C VAL A 222 -4.07 15.90 3.80
N PHE A 223 -3.85 14.60 3.77
CA PHE A 223 -3.58 13.85 4.99
C PHE A 223 -2.50 12.79 4.81
N THR A 224 -1.88 12.46 5.92
CA THR A 224 -0.99 11.31 6.09
C THR A 224 -1.59 10.34 7.09
N ILE A 225 -1.17 9.07 7.02
CA ILE A 225 -1.47 8.04 8.01
C ILE A 225 -0.50 8.05 9.20
N SER A 226 0.41 9.02 9.24
CA SER A 226 1.49 9.16 10.23
C SER A 226 1.04 9.96 11.45
N PRO A 227 1.62 9.72 12.64
CA PRO A 227 1.40 10.53 13.83
C PRO A 227 1.89 11.96 13.59
N TYR A 228 1.34 12.91 14.35
CA TYR A 228 1.78 14.29 14.34
C TYR A 228 3.26 14.44 14.71
N GLN A 229 3.83 13.53 15.50
CA GLN A 229 5.28 13.50 15.76
C GLN A 229 6.13 13.38 14.48
N GLY A 230 5.63 12.71 13.43
CA GLY A 230 6.33 12.56 12.15
C GLY A 230 5.93 13.61 11.10
N ILE A 231 5.16 14.64 11.48
CA ILE A 231 4.55 15.57 10.51
C ILE A 231 5.59 16.44 9.79
N GLU A 232 6.78 16.61 10.37
CA GLU A 232 7.88 17.37 9.77
C GLU A 232 8.30 16.80 8.41
N PHE A 233 8.14 15.49 8.16
CA PHE A 233 8.42 14.88 6.86
C PHE A 233 7.40 15.26 5.77
N TYR A 234 6.37 16.02 6.13
CA TYR A 234 5.32 16.50 5.22
C TYR A 234 5.27 18.04 5.14
N GLU A 235 6.22 18.75 5.76
CA GLU A 235 6.20 20.21 5.93
C GLU A 235 6.03 21.00 4.62
N GLN A 236 6.46 20.45 3.47
CA GLN A 236 6.39 21.18 2.21
C GLN A 236 4.95 21.33 1.73
N TRP A 237 4.06 20.39 2.07
CA TRP A 237 2.64 20.52 1.73
C TRP A 237 2.01 21.75 2.41
N GLU A 238 2.32 21.97 3.69
CA GLU A 238 1.85 23.14 4.44
C GLU A 238 2.48 24.44 3.92
N LYS A 239 3.78 24.42 3.57
CA LYS A 239 4.46 25.57 2.95
C LYS A 239 3.86 25.97 1.60
N GLN A 240 3.18 25.05 0.91
CA GLN A 240 2.41 25.34 -0.31
C GLN A 240 0.97 25.80 -0.04
N GLY A 241 0.60 26.03 1.23
CA GLY A 241 -0.70 26.58 1.63
C GLY A 241 -1.82 25.55 1.71
N VAL A 242 -1.52 24.26 1.73
CA VAL A 242 -2.54 23.20 1.87
C VAL A 242 -2.60 22.73 3.32
N LYS A 243 -3.82 22.65 3.88
CA LYS A 243 -4.05 22.12 5.22
C LYS A 243 -3.64 20.64 5.27
N LEU A 244 -2.79 20.29 6.23
CA LEU A 244 -2.31 18.93 6.47
C LEU A 244 -2.97 18.35 7.73
N LEU A 245 -3.40 17.09 7.65
CA LEU A 245 -3.93 16.33 8.79
C LEU A 245 -3.22 14.98 8.99
N SER A 246 -3.08 14.57 10.24
CA SER A 246 -2.86 13.17 10.58
C SER A 246 -4.22 12.46 10.65
N LEU A 247 -4.43 11.49 9.77
CA LEU A 247 -5.58 10.59 9.78
C LEU A 247 -5.04 9.16 9.75
N PRO A 248 -4.76 8.56 10.93
CA PRO A 248 -4.22 7.22 11.02
C PRO A 248 -5.14 6.22 10.33
N LEU A 249 -4.56 5.12 9.87
CA LEU A 249 -5.35 3.95 9.49
C LEU A 249 -6.21 3.47 10.69
N ALA A 250 -7.12 2.56 10.41
CA ALA A 250 -8.12 2.16 11.38
C ALA A 250 -8.51 0.68 11.19
N TRP A 251 -9.27 0.19 12.15
CA TRP A 251 -9.90 -1.11 12.10
C TRP A 251 -11.22 -1.02 11.34
N ASP A 252 -11.38 -1.96 10.40
CA ASP A 252 -12.60 -2.16 9.62
C ASP A 252 -13.38 -3.31 10.26
N SER A 253 -14.38 -2.97 11.08
CA SER A 253 -15.23 -3.92 11.82
C SER A 253 -16.08 -4.80 10.92
N LEU A 254 -16.35 -4.38 9.68
CA LEU A 254 -17.13 -5.17 8.72
C LEU A 254 -16.29 -6.30 8.11
N VAL A 255 -14.99 -6.06 7.93
CA VAL A 255 -14.05 -7.06 7.41
C VAL A 255 -13.48 -7.94 8.52
N TYR A 256 -13.14 -7.33 9.65
CA TYR A 256 -12.54 -7.99 10.80
C TYR A 256 -13.51 -7.88 11.97
N PRO A 257 -14.42 -8.84 12.16
CA PRO A 257 -15.42 -8.76 13.23
C PRO A 257 -14.75 -8.80 14.61
N GLU A 258 -15.40 -8.23 15.62
CA GLU A 258 -14.91 -8.20 17.01
C GLU A 258 -14.65 -9.61 17.58
N ASN A 259 -15.52 -10.55 17.22
CA ASN A 259 -15.47 -11.95 17.61
C ASN A 259 -15.43 -12.82 16.34
N PRO A 260 -14.27 -12.91 15.67
CA PRO A 260 -14.12 -13.73 14.48
C PRO A 260 -14.34 -15.21 14.82
N PRO A 261 -14.83 -16.02 13.86
CA PRO A 261 -15.14 -17.42 14.10
C PRO A 261 -13.89 -18.21 14.50
N TYR A 262 -14.08 -19.24 15.32
CA TYR A 262 -13.01 -20.17 15.67
C TYR A 262 -12.58 -20.98 14.44
N VAL A 263 -11.29 -21.25 14.32
CA VAL A 263 -10.70 -21.94 13.15
C VAL A 263 -9.65 -22.91 13.67
N PRO A 264 -9.95 -24.24 13.76
CA PRO A 264 -9.09 -25.21 14.43
C PRO A 264 -7.63 -25.21 13.96
N GLU A 265 -7.37 -24.89 12.70
CA GLU A 265 -6.02 -24.85 12.14
C GLU A 265 -5.13 -23.75 12.77
N PHE A 266 -5.71 -22.77 13.47
CA PHE A 266 -4.98 -21.65 14.08
C PHE A 266 -4.73 -21.83 15.57
N GLU A 267 -5.34 -22.83 16.22
CA GLU A 267 -5.28 -23.05 17.68
C GLU A 267 -3.84 -23.17 18.20
N MET A 268 -3.00 -23.89 17.46
CA MET A 268 -1.62 -24.19 17.87
C MET A 268 -0.60 -23.16 17.39
N ILE A 269 -1.03 -22.08 16.74
CA ILE A 269 -0.12 -21.07 16.20
C ILE A 269 0.44 -20.20 17.32
N ARG A 270 1.76 -20.28 17.54
CA ARG A 270 2.45 -19.50 18.55
C ARG A 270 2.72 -18.07 18.09
N ILE A 271 3.35 -17.91 16.93
CA ILE A 271 3.56 -16.60 16.31
C ILE A 271 2.96 -16.61 14.91
N ALA A 272 2.04 -15.69 14.64
CA ALA A 272 1.47 -15.49 13.31
C ALA A 272 1.96 -14.17 12.71
N PHE A 273 2.34 -14.20 11.44
CA PHE A 273 2.58 -12.99 10.67
C PHE A 273 1.88 -13.05 9.32
N VAL A 274 1.15 -11.99 8.97
CA VAL A 274 0.52 -11.83 7.66
C VAL A 274 1.24 -10.72 6.89
N GLY A 275 1.92 -11.07 5.81
CA GLY A 275 2.60 -10.11 4.95
C GLY A 275 3.61 -10.73 4.00
N GLY A 276 3.96 -9.95 2.97
CA GLY A 276 5.02 -10.30 2.04
C GLY A 276 6.42 -10.12 2.61
N TYR A 277 7.38 -10.78 1.95
CA TYR A 277 8.80 -10.67 2.22
C TYR A 277 9.50 -10.12 0.97
N TRP A 278 10.21 -9.00 1.11
CA TRP A 278 11.04 -8.44 0.04
C TRP A 278 12.25 -7.74 0.66
N LYS A 279 13.33 -7.63 -0.12
CA LYS A 279 14.67 -7.21 0.34
C LYS A 279 14.65 -5.97 1.25
N TYR A 280 13.86 -4.96 0.94
CA TYR A 280 13.76 -3.75 1.75
C TYR A 280 13.11 -4.02 3.11
N LYS A 281 11.93 -4.63 3.14
CA LYS A 281 11.21 -4.97 4.38
C LYS A 281 11.89 -6.06 5.20
N ALA A 282 12.57 -6.99 4.54
CA ALA A 282 13.31 -8.10 5.15
C ALA A 282 14.31 -7.61 6.21
N LYS A 283 14.91 -6.42 6.04
CA LYS A 283 15.81 -5.83 7.04
C LYS A 283 15.19 -5.79 8.45
N GLN A 284 13.91 -5.42 8.55
CA GLN A 284 13.19 -5.41 9.83
C GLN A 284 12.69 -6.80 10.22
N LEU A 285 12.14 -7.53 9.26
CA LEU A 285 11.57 -8.85 9.53
C LEU A 285 12.64 -9.82 10.07
N ASP A 286 13.83 -9.81 9.50
CA ASP A 286 14.91 -10.70 9.88
C ASP A 286 15.40 -10.38 11.29
N ARG A 287 15.53 -9.10 11.62
CA ARG A 287 15.91 -8.63 12.95
C ARG A 287 14.94 -9.12 14.03
N TYR A 288 13.64 -8.93 13.81
CA TYR A 288 12.65 -9.21 14.85
C TYR A 288 12.09 -10.65 14.83
N LEU A 289 12.00 -11.30 13.66
CA LEU A 289 11.23 -12.53 13.48
C LEU A 289 12.05 -13.76 13.10
N ALA A 290 13.23 -13.62 12.47
CA ALA A 290 14.07 -14.77 12.17
C ALA A 290 14.49 -15.58 13.42
N PRO A 291 14.75 -14.96 14.60
CA PRO A 291 15.02 -15.70 15.84
C PRO A 291 13.90 -16.67 16.26
N TYR A 292 12.68 -16.48 15.75
CA TYR A 292 11.52 -17.31 16.06
C TYR A 292 11.11 -18.24 14.91
N SER A 293 11.99 -18.46 13.93
CA SER A 293 11.71 -19.23 12.72
C SER A 293 11.09 -20.61 12.94
N ASN A 294 11.40 -21.28 14.06
CA ASN A 294 10.87 -22.61 14.39
C ASN A 294 9.41 -22.61 14.90
N ILE A 295 8.91 -21.46 15.38
CA ILE A 295 7.55 -21.30 15.94
C ILE A 295 6.73 -20.21 15.23
N LEU A 296 7.27 -19.64 14.17
CA LEU A 296 6.65 -18.63 13.34
C LEU A 296 5.88 -19.28 12.19
N THR A 297 4.60 -18.95 12.06
CA THR A 297 3.78 -19.24 10.88
C THR A 297 3.55 -17.96 10.09
N VAL A 298 3.89 -17.97 8.81
CA VAL A 298 3.78 -16.81 7.91
C VAL A 298 2.75 -17.05 6.83
N TYR A 299 1.88 -16.07 6.61
CA TYR A 299 0.87 -16.06 5.55
C TYR A 299 1.10 -14.87 4.62
N GLY A 300 0.87 -15.04 3.32
CA GLY A 300 1.07 -13.97 2.35
C GLY A 300 1.26 -14.48 0.93
N TYR A 301 1.59 -13.58 0.00
CA TYR A 301 1.76 -13.89 -1.42
C TYR A 301 3.15 -14.42 -1.80
N SER A 302 4.09 -14.42 -0.85
CA SER A 302 5.48 -14.84 -1.06
C SER A 302 5.88 -15.81 0.03
N ARG A 303 6.59 -16.88 -0.34
CA ARG A 303 7.26 -17.75 0.61
C ARG A 303 8.46 -17.03 1.22
N TRP A 304 8.57 -17.07 2.54
CA TRP A 304 9.71 -16.51 3.28
C TRP A 304 10.87 -17.51 3.32
N PRO A 305 12.12 -17.05 3.55
CA PRO A 305 13.27 -17.94 3.69
C PRO A 305 13.28 -18.73 5.02
N TYR A 306 12.42 -18.38 5.97
CA TYR A 306 12.25 -19.04 7.26
C TYR A 306 10.78 -19.00 7.70
N GLY A 307 10.46 -19.69 8.79
CA GLY A 307 9.09 -19.84 9.26
C GLY A 307 8.32 -20.90 8.47
N GLN A 308 7.21 -21.34 9.04
CA GLN A 308 6.27 -22.24 8.40
C GLN A 308 5.36 -21.42 7.47
N TYR A 309 5.45 -21.65 6.16
CA TYR A 309 4.61 -20.94 5.20
C TYR A 309 3.19 -21.55 5.16
N GLY A 310 2.22 -20.79 5.68
CA GLY A 310 0.80 -21.15 5.71
C GLY A 310 0.03 -20.84 4.42
N GLY A 311 0.71 -20.30 3.39
CA GLY A 311 0.09 -19.98 2.11
C GLY A 311 -0.60 -18.61 2.08
N LEU A 312 -1.47 -18.44 1.07
CA LEU A 312 -2.38 -17.30 0.96
C LEU A 312 -3.50 -17.47 1.99
N LEU A 313 -3.71 -16.45 2.83
CA LEU A 313 -4.77 -16.43 3.83
C LEU A 313 -5.99 -15.68 3.29
N PRO A 314 -7.18 -16.30 3.21
CA PRO A 314 -8.41 -15.58 2.91
C PRO A 314 -8.66 -14.48 3.94
N ILE A 315 -9.06 -13.29 3.49
CA ILE A 315 -9.33 -12.12 4.36
C ILE A 315 -10.32 -12.49 5.47
N SER A 316 -11.36 -13.25 5.15
CA SER A 316 -12.38 -13.71 6.10
C SER A 316 -11.85 -14.57 7.25
N ARG A 317 -10.64 -15.15 7.12
CA ARG A 317 -9.97 -15.94 8.15
C ARG A 317 -8.87 -15.16 8.87
N GLU A 318 -8.51 -13.98 8.39
CA GLU A 318 -7.38 -13.21 8.94
C GLU A 318 -7.64 -12.74 10.37
N GLY A 319 -8.86 -12.27 10.67
CA GLY A 319 -9.25 -11.92 12.05
C GLY A 319 -9.18 -13.12 13.00
N SER A 320 -9.64 -14.30 12.56
CA SER A 320 -9.56 -15.55 13.33
C SER A 320 -8.12 -15.94 13.65
N LEU A 321 -7.20 -15.77 12.69
CA LEU A 321 -5.77 -16.01 12.91
C LEU A 321 -5.22 -15.08 13.98
N TYR A 322 -5.47 -13.77 13.87
CA TYR A 322 -4.97 -12.80 14.85
C TYR A 322 -5.51 -13.07 16.26
N ARG A 323 -6.78 -13.46 16.37
CA ARG A 323 -7.39 -13.81 17.65
C ARG A 323 -6.81 -15.08 18.26
N GLN A 324 -6.56 -16.11 17.46
CA GLN A 324 -6.16 -17.43 17.98
C GLN A 324 -4.65 -17.54 18.19
N ALA A 325 -3.84 -16.92 17.33
CA ALA A 325 -2.39 -16.95 17.48
C ALA A 325 -1.96 -16.34 18.81
N ARG A 326 -0.99 -16.95 19.49
CA ARG A 326 -0.55 -16.49 20.83
C ARG A 326 0.03 -15.07 20.78
N VAL A 327 0.83 -14.76 19.75
CA VAL A 327 1.38 -13.43 19.44
C VAL A 327 1.22 -13.16 17.94
N SER A 328 0.82 -11.94 17.58
CA SER A 328 0.83 -11.43 16.20
C SER A 328 1.70 -10.18 16.10
N PRO A 329 3.02 -10.31 15.82
CA PRO A 329 3.92 -9.17 15.73
C PRO A 329 3.55 -8.19 14.62
N VAL A 330 3.76 -6.91 14.90
CA VAL A 330 3.43 -5.80 14.02
C VAL A 330 4.71 -5.09 13.62
N ILE A 331 5.47 -5.73 12.72
CA ILE A 331 6.75 -5.21 12.25
C ILE A 331 6.52 -4.28 11.05
N ASN A 332 7.10 -3.08 11.13
CA ASN A 332 7.02 -2.04 10.12
C ASN A 332 8.13 -2.18 9.08
N GLU A 333 8.11 -1.29 8.08
CA GLU A 333 9.19 -1.15 7.11
C GLU A 333 10.32 -0.27 7.68
N PRO A 334 11.56 -0.38 7.17
CA PRO A 334 12.70 0.35 7.75
C PRO A 334 12.51 1.86 7.88
N HIS A 335 11.88 2.52 6.91
CA HIS A 335 11.64 3.96 6.97
C HIS A 335 10.77 4.37 8.18
N VAL A 336 9.85 3.53 8.64
CA VAL A 336 8.97 3.85 9.78
C VAL A 336 9.77 4.00 11.07
N GLU A 337 10.81 3.20 11.29
CA GLU A 337 11.70 3.32 12.44
C GLU A 337 12.53 4.61 12.38
N VAL A 338 13.00 4.98 11.19
CA VAL A 338 13.88 6.15 10.99
C VAL A 338 13.10 7.45 11.02
N MET A 339 11.91 7.47 10.42
CA MET A 339 11.14 8.69 10.18
C MET A 339 9.93 8.81 11.12
N GLY A 340 9.50 7.74 11.78
CA GLY A 340 8.29 7.75 12.61
C GLY A 340 6.98 7.97 11.81
N ILE A 341 6.99 7.72 10.50
CA ILE A 341 5.85 7.89 9.59
C ILE A 341 5.32 6.55 9.08
N ASP A 342 4.17 6.55 8.42
CA ASP A 342 3.60 5.42 7.66
C ASP A 342 3.38 4.14 8.48
N GLN A 343 2.89 4.28 9.71
CA GLN A 343 2.54 3.17 10.59
C GLN A 343 1.54 2.24 9.92
N ASN A 344 1.83 0.94 10.00
CA ASN A 344 1.05 -0.05 9.28
C ASN A 344 -0.38 -0.23 9.85
N GLU A 345 -1.30 -0.66 8.99
CA GLU A 345 -2.70 -0.97 9.36
C GLU A 345 -2.82 -2.17 10.31
N ARG A 346 -1.81 -3.04 10.33
CA ARG A 346 -1.87 -4.34 11.02
C ARG A 346 -2.06 -4.18 12.53
N VAL A 347 -1.52 -3.10 13.12
CA VAL A 347 -1.75 -2.82 14.55
C VAL A 347 -3.24 -2.77 14.88
N PHE A 348 -4.04 -2.10 14.03
CA PHE A 348 -5.48 -1.94 14.24
C PHE A 348 -6.22 -3.25 14.00
N LYS A 349 -5.81 -4.04 13.00
CA LYS A 349 -6.41 -5.34 12.67
C LYS A 349 -6.20 -6.38 13.77
N VAL A 350 -4.97 -6.50 14.26
CA VAL A 350 -4.61 -7.46 15.31
C VAL A 350 -5.37 -7.11 16.59
N LEU A 351 -5.25 -5.86 17.04
CA LEU A 351 -5.92 -5.41 18.26
C LEU A 351 -7.45 -5.48 18.14
N GLY A 352 -8.02 -4.99 17.04
CA GLY A 352 -9.46 -5.02 16.79
C GLY A 352 -10.05 -6.44 16.78
N SER A 353 -9.29 -7.42 16.28
CA SER A 353 -9.70 -8.84 16.30
C SER A 353 -9.54 -9.52 17.68
N GLY A 354 -9.01 -8.81 18.69
CA GLY A 354 -8.71 -9.36 20.02
C GLY A 354 -7.40 -10.15 20.09
N GLY A 355 -6.50 -9.92 19.13
CA GLY A 355 -5.16 -10.51 19.09
C GLY A 355 -4.15 -9.77 19.97
N PHE A 356 -3.05 -10.44 20.28
CA PHE A 356 -1.94 -9.84 21.03
C PHE A 356 -0.95 -9.20 20.06
N ALA A 357 -0.87 -7.87 20.05
CA ALA A 357 0.05 -7.10 19.22
C ALA A 357 1.28 -6.64 20.01
N VAL A 358 2.45 -6.77 19.39
CA VAL A 358 3.69 -6.11 19.80
C VAL A 358 4.35 -5.56 18.55
N THR A 359 4.73 -4.29 18.55
CA THR A 359 5.35 -3.64 17.39
C THR A 359 6.87 -3.78 17.43
N ASP A 360 7.55 -3.39 16.36
CA ASP A 360 8.96 -2.98 16.45
C ASP A 360 9.11 -1.66 17.24
N ALA A 361 10.36 -1.23 17.45
CA ALA A 361 10.71 -0.06 18.26
C ALA A 361 10.38 1.27 17.55
N VAL A 362 9.08 1.54 17.38
CA VAL A 362 8.53 2.72 16.71
C VAL A 362 7.72 3.52 17.73
N PRO A 363 8.32 4.54 18.39
CA PRO A 363 7.66 5.27 19.48
C PRO A 363 6.44 6.06 19.03
N GLY A 364 6.29 6.37 17.73
CA GLY A 364 5.16 7.12 17.18
C GLY A 364 3.79 6.50 17.47
N TYR A 365 3.71 5.20 17.76
CA TYR A 365 2.46 4.56 18.20
C TYR A 365 1.93 5.10 19.54
N ARG A 366 2.79 5.73 20.37
CA ARG A 366 2.41 6.32 21.66
C ARG A 366 1.50 7.54 21.53
N GLU A 367 1.39 8.13 20.35
CA GLU A 367 0.38 9.16 20.08
C GLU A 367 -1.05 8.58 20.04
N TRP A 368 -1.18 7.29 19.76
CA TRP A 368 -2.48 6.62 19.54
C TRP A 368 -2.84 5.65 20.65
N PHE A 369 -1.84 5.02 21.26
CA PHE A 369 -2.02 3.98 22.27
C PHE A 369 -1.16 4.24 23.51
N SER A 370 -1.78 4.12 24.68
CA SER A 370 -1.08 4.12 25.97
C SER A 370 -0.23 2.86 26.17
N ASP A 371 0.63 2.89 27.20
CA ASP A 371 1.49 1.75 27.57
C ASP A 371 0.69 0.49 27.91
N GLU A 372 -0.55 0.62 28.39
CA GLU A 372 -1.43 -0.49 28.76
C GLU A 372 -2.22 -1.07 27.57
N GLU A 373 -2.28 -0.34 26.45
CA GLU A 373 -3.11 -0.70 25.28
C GLU A 373 -2.30 -1.37 24.16
N LEU A 374 -1.04 -0.99 24.01
CA LEU A 374 -0.14 -1.52 23.00
C LEU A 374 1.28 -1.61 23.53
N LEU A 375 1.93 -2.75 23.26
CA LEU A 375 3.33 -2.98 23.58
C LEU A 375 4.22 -2.42 22.47
N VAL A 376 4.88 -1.31 22.77
CA VAL A 376 5.86 -0.64 21.91
C VAL A 376 7.23 -0.73 22.60
N PRO A 377 8.13 -1.64 22.17
CA PRO A 377 9.43 -1.78 22.80
C PRO A 377 10.33 -0.56 22.52
N LYS A 378 11.30 -0.29 23.39
CA LYS A 378 12.31 0.75 23.17
C LYS A 378 13.42 0.30 22.22
N ASN A 379 13.61 -1.01 22.10
CA ASN A 379 14.65 -1.62 21.25
C ASN A 379 14.33 -3.10 20.99
N GLU A 380 15.14 -3.72 20.14
CA GLU A 380 15.06 -5.14 19.77
C GLU A 380 15.12 -6.10 20.97
N LYS A 381 15.98 -5.82 21.97
CA LYS A 381 16.09 -6.68 23.15
C LYS A 381 14.78 -6.70 23.96
N GLU A 382 14.17 -5.54 24.16
CA GLU A 382 12.89 -5.43 24.85
C GLU A 382 11.75 -6.10 24.06
N PHE A 383 11.77 -6.03 22.73
CA PHE A 383 10.84 -6.79 21.89
C PHE A 383 10.92 -8.28 22.21
N HIS A 384 12.12 -8.85 22.21
CA HIS A 384 12.30 -10.29 22.46
C HIS A 384 11.88 -10.70 23.87
N GLU A 385 12.10 -9.84 24.85
CA GLU A 385 11.65 -10.06 26.22
C GLU A 385 10.12 -10.04 26.32
N ILE A 386 9.45 -9.10 25.66
CA ILE A 386 7.99 -9.05 25.59
C ILE A 386 7.43 -10.34 24.98
N ILE A 387 8.03 -10.84 23.89
CA ILE A 387 7.61 -12.11 23.28
C ILE A 387 7.74 -13.27 24.27
N ARG A 388 8.86 -13.34 25.02
CA ARG A 388 9.10 -14.38 26.02
C ARG A 388 8.06 -14.34 27.13
N VAL A 389 7.84 -13.17 27.74
CA VAL A 389 6.82 -12.96 28.79
C VAL A 389 5.42 -13.30 28.24
N ALA A 390 5.11 -12.89 27.01
CA ALA A 390 3.85 -13.23 26.38
C ALA A 390 3.64 -14.73 26.14
N PHE A 391 4.67 -15.58 26.23
CA PHE A 391 4.49 -17.04 26.24
C PHE A 391 4.35 -17.64 27.63
N GLU A 392 5.01 -17.06 28.62
CA GLU A 392 5.04 -17.57 29.99
C GLU A 392 3.84 -17.11 30.83
N ASP A 393 3.31 -15.92 30.55
CA ASP A 393 2.24 -15.29 31.32
C ASP A 393 0.97 -15.11 30.46
N LEU A 394 -0.04 -15.96 30.73
CA LEU A 394 -1.34 -15.90 30.07
C LEU A 394 -2.12 -14.62 30.42
N ASP A 395 -2.02 -14.14 31.66
CA ASP A 395 -2.77 -12.98 32.14
C ASP A 395 -2.19 -11.68 31.58
N PHE A 396 -0.87 -11.57 31.53
CA PHE A 396 -0.17 -10.49 30.81
C PHE A 396 -0.68 -10.41 29.36
N ASN A 397 -0.72 -11.54 28.66
CA ASN A 397 -1.17 -11.59 27.28
C ASN A 397 -2.65 -11.19 27.13
N LEU A 398 -3.54 -11.77 27.95
CA LEU A 398 -4.97 -11.47 27.91
C LEU A 398 -5.29 -10.02 28.26
N ARG A 399 -4.54 -9.41 29.19
CA ARG A 399 -4.71 -8.00 29.56
C ARG A 399 -4.51 -7.07 28.35
N TYR A 400 -3.41 -7.25 27.61
CA TYR A 400 -3.12 -6.42 26.43
C TYR A 400 -4.08 -6.64 25.28
N ARG A 401 -4.53 -7.88 25.06
CA ARG A 401 -5.58 -8.18 24.06
C ARG A 401 -6.85 -7.38 24.34
N LYS A 402 -7.34 -7.43 25.58
CA LYS A 402 -8.57 -6.73 25.99
C LYS A 402 -8.41 -5.22 25.92
N ALA A 403 -7.30 -4.69 26.45
CA ALA A 403 -7.04 -3.26 26.47
C ALA A 403 -6.89 -2.68 25.06
N GLY A 404 -6.09 -3.32 24.20
CA GLY A 404 -5.90 -2.86 22.83
C GLY A 404 -7.16 -3.01 21.97
N GLN A 405 -7.93 -4.09 22.11
CA GLN A 405 -9.22 -4.24 21.42
C GLN A 405 -10.19 -3.12 21.81
N ARG A 406 -10.28 -2.80 23.10
CA ARG A 406 -11.10 -1.69 23.60
C ARG A 406 -10.63 -0.36 23.01
N ALA A 407 -9.32 -0.06 23.03
CA ALA A 407 -8.77 1.17 22.49
C ALA A 407 -9.14 1.37 21.00
N VAL A 408 -9.01 0.30 20.21
CA VAL A 408 -9.36 0.34 18.79
C VAL A 408 -10.86 0.58 18.58
N LYS A 409 -11.73 -0.12 19.34
CA LYS A 409 -13.18 0.07 19.31
C LYS A 409 -13.59 1.51 19.63
N GLU A 410 -12.93 2.12 20.62
CA GLU A 410 -13.30 3.45 21.10
C GLU A 410 -12.75 4.58 20.22
N ARG A 411 -11.59 4.40 19.58
CA ARG A 411 -10.84 5.52 18.96
C ARG A 411 -10.29 5.27 17.56
N HIS A 412 -10.24 4.02 17.09
CA HIS A 412 -9.57 3.67 15.84
C HIS A 412 -10.42 2.83 14.88
N LEU A 413 -11.70 3.15 14.76
CA LEU A 413 -12.57 2.66 13.68
C LEU A 413 -12.55 3.60 12.47
N TYR A 414 -12.79 3.08 11.28
CA TYR A 414 -12.91 3.93 10.09
C TYR A 414 -14.09 4.91 10.19
N GLN A 415 -15.18 4.56 10.89
CA GLN A 415 -16.25 5.53 11.20
C GLN A 415 -15.74 6.76 11.96
N HIS A 416 -14.75 6.62 12.86
CA HIS A 416 -14.18 7.77 13.56
C HIS A 416 -13.38 8.67 12.61
N ARG A 417 -12.71 8.06 11.64
CA ARG A 417 -11.97 8.79 10.59
C ARG A 417 -12.93 9.52 9.65
N ALA A 418 -14.02 8.87 9.25
CA ALA A 418 -15.08 9.50 8.46
C ALA A 418 -15.68 10.71 9.21
N ALA A 419 -15.99 10.58 10.50
CA ALA A 419 -16.49 11.67 11.32
C ALA A 419 -15.50 12.84 11.40
N GLN A 420 -14.20 12.55 11.55
CA GLN A 420 -13.15 13.57 11.55
C GLN A 420 -13.05 14.30 10.21
N VAL A 421 -13.21 13.60 9.08
CA VAL A 421 -13.27 14.21 7.74
C VAL A 421 -14.48 15.14 7.62
N LEU A 422 -15.66 14.69 8.07
CA LEU A 422 -16.88 15.50 8.01
C LEU A 422 -16.76 16.76 8.87
N ARG A 423 -16.25 16.66 10.10
CA ARG A 423 -15.93 17.82 10.94
C ARG A 423 -14.95 18.77 10.25
N THR A 424 -13.88 18.23 9.66
CA THR A 424 -12.87 19.02 8.94
C THR A 424 -13.45 19.79 7.76
N LEU A 425 -14.42 19.20 7.06
CA LEU A 425 -15.11 19.81 5.92
C LEU A 425 -16.28 20.72 6.34
N ASN A 426 -16.50 20.91 7.65
CA ASN A 426 -17.65 21.62 8.21
C ASN A 426 -19.00 21.04 7.77
N LEU A 427 -19.10 19.71 7.77
CA LEU A 427 -20.28 18.93 7.38
C LEU A 427 -20.86 18.13 8.55
N ALA A 428 -20.37 18.33 9.77
CA ALA A 428 -20.82 17.62 10.98
C ALA A 428 -22.28 17.93 11.37
N GLN A 429 -22.84 19.06 10.94
CA GLN A 429 -24.28 19.36 11.17
C GLN A 429 -25.24 18.41 10.42
N VAL A 430 -24.71 17.49 9.62
CA VAL A 430 -25.48 16.40 9.01
C VAL A 430 -25.68 15.22 10.00
N GLU A 431 -25.02 15.23 11.17
CA GLU A 431 -25.06 14.18 12.22
C GLU A 431 -26.35 14.18 13.08
N GLU A 432 -27.17 15.25 13.06
CA GLU A 432 -28.45 15.30 13.79
C GLU A 432 -29.60 14.60 13.05
N MET A 433 -29.32 13.86 11.97
CA MET A 433 -30.34 13.09 11.28
C MET A 433 -30.41 11.66 11.86
N PRO A 434 -31.63 11.19 12.18
CA PRO A 434 -31.90 10.04 13.07
C PRO A 434 -31.41 8.68 12.56
#